data_AF-A0A821VM02-F1
#
_entry.id   AF-A0A821VM02-F1
#
_cell.length_a   1.000
_cell.length_b   1.000
_cell.length_c   1.000
_cell.angle_alpha   90.00
_cell.angle_beta   90.00
_cell.angle_gamma   90.00
#
_symmetry.space_group_name_H-M   'P 1'
#
loop_
_entity.id
_entity.type
_entity.pdbx_description
1 polymer ?
#
loop_
_entity_poly.entity_id
_entity_poly.type
_entity_poly.pdbx_seq_one_letter_code
_entity_poly.pdbx_strand_id
1 'polypeptide(L)'
;MDDGAERPLKHIELTEHLEITQEAIDEILPVLDKHSEAITTLKTGIEHLQFQLRHSFLYLAITQICNNELTLDFLSPEDIRKVVYNVIKLGNLTFNSYPGSLPVVQIITKLLVRQQIDFISKSQYITNDPDEIGRLVITSFFAVPRQEQIPFYVYKLLTIPFFHENETIELAQIPRYWAMNSINNTTMEWHHPQEFGCDLRLMTSCRDTPPIRTISNDTCLNQIIERLPLSRCQTAPIPAAKYFVRQLRDNFWVTSSSESLHCVKIPSSEYLSTMQQTWNMNEEIILPSVSIVNVTEGHTVACPGFTLVGRPISSNTSSLIILHNNDVLTKNISVMNVHQYITKNMTWLKKKMSEQEKHSLMDFTRQTNAISSYLTPFSTYMQSFGMLTFSWFLFGLSAALIYYICRRKRKTCQGNL
;
A
#
# COMPACT_ATOMS: atom_id res chain seq x y z
N MET A 1 -48.32 70.68 -67.64
CA MET A 1 -49.08 69.47 -67.99
C MET A 1 -48.17 68.68 -68.91
N ASP A 2 -47.55 67.58 -68.52
CA ASP A 2 -47.98 66.56 -67.58
C ASP A 2 -46.74 65.78 -67.09
N ASP A 3 -46.06 66.30 -66.06
CA ASP A 3 -44.84 65.71 -65.46
C ASP A 3 -45.20 64.76 -64.30
N GLY A 4 -46.43 64.22 -64.33
CA GLY A 4 -47.08 63.49 -63.24
C GLY A 4 -47.18 61.98 -63.44
N ALA A 5 -46.94 61.47 -64.65
CA ALA A 5 -47.19 60.06 -65.00
C ALA A 5 -45.94 59.14 -64.96
N GLU A 6 -44.73 59.69 -64.91
CA GLU A 6 -43.48 58.89 -64.94
C GLU A 6 -43.01 58.45 -63.53
N ARG A 7 -43.46 59.14 -62.47
CA ARG A 7 -43.19 58.73 -61.07
C ARG A 7 -43.90 57.45 -60.62
N PRO A 8 -45.20 57.20 -60.92
CA PRO A 8 -45.87 56.01 -60.44
C PRO A 8 -45.32 54.71 -61.05
N LEU A 9 -44.87 54.73 -62.31
CA LEU A 9 -44.26 53.55 -62.95
C LEU A 9 -42.95 53.12 -62.28
N LYS A 10 -42.07 54.06 -61.94
CA LYS A 10 -40.83 53.78 -61.19
C LYS A 10 -41.10 53.26 -59.77
N HIS A 11 -42.21 53.66 -59.16
CA HIS A 11 -42.60 53.15 -57.83
C HIS A 11 -43.16 51.73 -57.92
N ILE A 12 -43.86 51.38 -59.00
CA ILE A 12 -44.37 50.01 -59.23
C ILE A 12 -43.20 49.06 -59.49
N GLU A 13 -42.28 49.42 -60.38
CA GLU A 13 -41.08 48.62 -60.69
C GLU A 13 -40.18 48.43 -59.46
N LEU A 14 -40.00 49.48 -58.64
CA LEU A 14 -39.28 49.37 -57.37
C LEU A 14 -40.00 48.45 -56.38
N THR A 15 -41.33 48.49 -56.33
CA THR A 15 -42.12 47.63 -55.44
C THR A 15 -42.01 46.16 -55.85
N GLU A 16 -42.08 45.86 -57.15
CA GLU A 16 -41.91 44.51 -57.70
C GLU A 16 -40.51 43.96 -57.42
N HIS A 17 -39.46 44.77 -57.60
CA HIS A 17 -38.10 44.38 -57.25
C HIS A 17 -37.91 44.14 -55.75
N LEU A 18 -38.56 44.94 -54.89
CA LEU A 18 -38.53 44.73 -53.44
C LEU A 18 -39.28 43.46 -53.04
N GLU A 19 -40.39 43.14 -53.69
CA GLU A 19 -41.17 41.92 -53.45
C GLU A 19 -40.36 40.66 -53.84
N ILE A 20 -39.73 40.65 -55.01
CA ILE A 20 -38.84 39.55 -55.44
C ILE A 20 -37.65 39.39 -54.48
N THR A 21 -37.09 40.51 -54.01
CA THR A 21 -35.97 40.47 -53.05
C THR A 21 -36.45 39.94 -51.70
N GLN A 22 -37.64 40.31 -51.24
CA GLN A 22 -38.23 39.81 -50.01
C GLN A 22 -38.53 38.32 -50.11
N GLU A 23 -39.09 37.85 -51.22
CA GLU A 23 -39.34 36.43 -51.47
C GLU A 23 -38.04 35.61 -51.48
N ALA A 24 -36.99 36.11 -52.15
CA ALA A 24 -35.67 35.48 -52.12
C ALA A 24 -35.05 35.44 -50.71
N ILE A 25 -35.25 36.49 -49.91
CA ILE A 25 -34.81 36.51 -48.50
C ILE A 25 -35.60 35.48 -47.68
N ASP A 26 -36.91 35.42 -47.86
CA ASP A 26 -37.81 34.50 -47.16
C ASP A 26 -37.51 33.03 -47.53
N GLU A 27 -37.04 32.75 -48.75
CA GLU A 27 -36.55 31.42 -49.16
C GLU A 27 -35.16 31.07 -48.59
N ILE A 28 -34.26 32.05 -48.47
CA ILE A 28 -32.89 31.83 -47.98
C ILE A 28 -32.83 31.70 -46.45
N LEU A 29 -33.66 32.44 -45.71
CA LEU A 29 -33.75 32.38 -44.25
C LEU A 29 -33.86 30.95 -43.68
N PRO A 30 -34.78 30.09 -44.12
CA PRO A 30 -34.89 28.72 -43.61
C PRO A 30 -33.69 27.84 -43.96
N VAL A 31 -32.96 28.14 -45.06
CA VAL A 31 -31.73 27.44 -45.42
C VAL A 31 -30.60 27.84 -44.46
N LEU A 32 -30.47 29.13 -44.16
CA LEU A 32 -29.52 29.64 -43.18
C LEU A 32 -29.80 29.10 -41.77
N ASP A 33 -31.07 29.04 -41.37
CA ASP A 33 -31.48 28.48 -40.08
C ASP A 33 -31.12 26.99 -39.98
N LYS A 34 -31.40 26.20 -41.02
CA LYS A 34 -31.00 24.78 -41.09
C LYS A 34 -29.49 24.59 -41.01
N HIS A 35 -28.71 25.43 -41.70
CA HIS A 35 -27.26 25.37 -41.63
C HIS A 35 -26.74 25.78 -40.24
N SER A 36 -27.33 26.80 -39.63
CA SER A 36 -27.01 27.23 -38.26
C SER A 36 -27.28 26.13 -37.24
N GLU A 37 -28.42 25.45 -37.36
CA GLU A 37 -28.79 24.30 -36.53
C GLU A 37 -27.82 23.13 -36.73
N ALA A 38 -27.46 22.80 -37.97
CA ALA A 38 -26.50 21.75 -38.29
C ALA A 38 -25.10 22.04 -37.72
N ILE A 39 -24.62 23.29 -37.83
CA ILE A 39 -23.34 23.72 -37.25
C ILE A 39 -23.37 23.64 -35.73
N THR A 40 -24.47 24.08 -35.10
CA THR A 40 -24.64 24.04 -33.65
C THR A 40 -24.68 22.59 -33.13
N THR A 41 -25.36 21.70 -33.86
CA THR A 41 -25.40 20.27 -33.57
C THR A 41 -24.01 19.65 -33.69
N LEU A 42 -23.26 19.97 -34.75
CA LEU A 42 -21.89 19.49 -34.94
C LEU A 42 -20.96 19.97 -33.81
N LYS A 43 -21.03 21.26 -33.44
CA LYS A 43 -20.26 21.83 -32.34
C LYS A 43 -20.55 21.10 -31.03
N THR A 44 -21.83 20.91 -30.70
CA THR A 44 -22.26 20.21 -29.48
C THR A 44 -21.80 18.75 -29.48
N GLY A 45 -21.88 18.09 -30.64
CA GLY A 45 -21.37 16.73 -30.83
C GLY A 45 -19.85 16.62 -30.62
N ILE A 46 -19.07 17.58 -31.12
CA ILE A 46 -17.62 17.64 -30.91
C ILE A 46 -17.29 17.87 -29.42
N GLU A 47 -17.98 18.80 -28.76
CA GLU A 47 -17.79 19.08 -27.33
C GLU A 47 -18.12 17.84 -26.47
N HIS A 48 -19.21 17.14 -26.81
CA HIS A 48 -19.59 15.91 -26.14
C HIS A 48 -18.56 14.79 -26.36
N LEU A 49 -18.08 14.60 -27.59
CA LEU A 49 -17.04 13.63 -27.92
C LEU A 49 -15.74 13.95 -27.16
N GLN A 50 -15.34 15.22 -27.12
CA GLN A 50 -14.15 15.67 -26.40
C GLN A 50 -14.29 15.43 -24.89
N PHE A 51 -15.48 15.66 -24.33
CA PHE A 51 -15.77 15.33 -22.93
C PHE A 51 -15.68 13.83 -22.69
N GLN A 52 -16.31 13.00 -23.52
CA GLN A 52 -16.25 11.53 -23.41
C GLN A 52 -14.80 11.01 -23.53
N LEU A 53 -14.03 11.54 -24.47
CA LEU A 53 -12.63 11.15 -24.69
C LEU A 53 -11.74 11.55 -23.51
N ARG A 54 -11.88 12.78 -22.99
CA ARG A 54 -11.13 13.25 -21.80
C ARG A 54 -11.42 12.39 -20.55
N HIS A 55 -12.63 11.86 -20.44
CA HIS A 55 -13.03 10.99 -19.34
C HIS A 55 -12.89 9.50 -19.67
N SER A 56 -12.35 9.15 -20.84
CA SER A 56 -12.04 7.77 -21.15
C SER A 56 -10.86 7.30 -20.28
N PHE A 57 -11.01 6.15 -19.64
CA PHE A 57 -9.97 5.54 -18.82
C PHE A 57 -8.65 5.37 -19.61
N LEU A 58 -8.76 5.16 -20.92
CA LEU A 58 -7.61 5.05 -21.82
C LEU A 58 -6.85 6.37 -21.99
N TYR A 59 -7.55 7.49 -22.17
CA TYR A 59 -6.92 8.80 -22.26
C TYR A 59 -6.19 9.18 -20.98
N LEU A 60 -6.80 8.93 -19.82
CA LEU A 60 -6.18 9.17 -18.52
C LEU A 60 -4.91 8.34 -18.35
N ALA A 61 -4.97 7.05 -18.67
CA ALA A 61 -3.80 6.18 -18.56
C ALA A 61 -2.69 6.52 -19.55
N ILE A 62 -3.02 6.88 -20.80
CA ILE A 62 -2.02 7.37 -21.77
C ILE A 62 -1.34 8.61 -21.21
N THR A 63 -2.12 9.56 -20.68
CA THR A 63 -1.60 10.79 -20.08
C THR A 63 -0.67 10.49 -18.90
N GLN A 64 -1.08 9.59 -18.00
CA GLN A 64 -0.27 9.15 -16.86
C GLN A 64 1.05 8.51 -17.33
N ILE A 65 1.00 7.56 -18.27
CA ILE A 65 2.19 6.88 -18.79
C ILE A 65 3.14 7.88 -19.49
N CYS A 66 2.60 8.81 -20.29
CA CYS A 66 3.39 9.87 -20.93
C CYS A 66 4.04 10.83 -19.91
N ASN A 67 3.41 11.02 -18.75
CA ASN A 67 3.97 11.78 -17.63
C ASN A 67 4.93 10.95 -16.75
N ASN A 68 5.32 9.74 -17.18
CA ASN A 68 6.12 8.77 -16.43
C ASN A 68 5.48 8.30 -15.11
N GLU A 69 4.15 8.41 -15.00
CA GLU A 69 3.38 7.82 -13.91
C GLU A 69 3.00 6.39 -14.29
N LEU A 70 3.51 5.41 -13.55
CA LEU A 70 3.27 3.99 -13.83
C LEU A 70 1.92 3.55 -13.24
N THR A 71 1.04 3.02 -14.09
CA THR A 71 -0.34 2.69 -13.72
C THR A 71 -0.82 1.43 -14.45
N LEU A 72 -1.75 0.69 -13.83
CA LEU A 72 -2.50 -0.40 -14.48
C LEU A 72 -3.99 -0.06 -14.63
N ASP A 73 -4.37 1.20 -14.40
CA ASP A 73 -5.78 1.62 -14.32
C ASP A 73 -6.50 1.57 -15.67
N PHE A 74 -5.78 1.42 -16.79
CA PHE A 74 -6.37 1.18 -18.10
C PHE A 74 -6.87 -0.26 -18.31
N LEU A 75 -6.47 -1.19 -17.44
CA LEU A 75 -6.85 -2.58 -17.57
C LEU A 75 -8.22 -2.82 -16.94
N SER A 76 -9.04 -3.63 -17.63
CA SER A 76 -10.27 -4.14 -17.04
C SER A 76 -9.95 -5.00 -15.81
N PRO A 77 -10.87 -5.14 -14.83
CA PRO A 77 -10.66 -6.02 -13.68
C PRO A 77 -10.29 -7.47 -14.06
N GLU A 78 -10.79 -7.95 -15.19
CA GLU A 78 -10.47 -9.29 -15.72
C GLU A 78 -9.04 -9.37 -16.25
N ASP A 79 -8.58 -8.35 -16.96
CA ASP A 79 -7.22 -8.30 -17.51
C ASP A 79 -6.18 -8.03 -16.43
N ILE A 80 -6.51 -7.22 -15.42
CA ILE A 80 -5.68 -7.06 -14.22
C ILE A 80 -5.39 -8.42 -13.59
N ARG A 81 -6.40 -9.30 -13.44
CA ARG A 81 -6.20 -10.64 -12.88
C ARG A 81 -5.25 -11.48 -13.73
N LYS A 82 -5.35 -11.42 -15.06
CA LYS A 82 -4.45 -12.12 -15.98
C LYS A 82 -3.02 -11.61 -15.84
N VAL A 83 -2.83 -10.28 -15.82
CA VAL A 83 -1.51 -9.66 -15.64
C VAL A 83 -0.91 -10.05 -14.30
N VAL A 84 -1.67 -9.93 -13.21
CA VAL A 84 -1.25 -10.35 -11.87
C VAL A 84 -0.81 -11.80 -11.89
N TYR A 85 -1.64 -12.73 -12.38
CA TYR A 85 -1.29 -14.15 -12.40
C TYR A 85 -0.02 -14.44 -13.21
N ASN A 86 0.13 -13.80 -14.38
CA ASN A 86 1.30 -13.98 -15.22
C ASN A 86 2.57 -13.46 -14.55
N VAL A 87 2.54 -12.27 -13.94
CA VAL A 87 3.69 -11.70 -13.23
C VAL A 87 4.09 -12.58 -12.05
N ILE A 88 3.11 -13.08 -11.28
CA ILE A 88 3.36 -13.97 -10.15
C ILE A 88 3.99 -15.28 -10.62
N LYS A 89 3.40 -15.91 -11.63
CA LYS A 89 3.82 -17.22 -12.14
C LYS A 89 5.19 -17.14 -12.81
N LEU A 90 5.38 -16.20 -13.73
CA LEU A 90 6.65 -16.04 -14.45
C LEU A 90 7.76 -15.53 -13.52
N GLY A 91 7.41 -14.73 -12.51
CA GLY A 91 8.36 -14.19 -11.58
C GLY A 91 8.61 -14.99 -10.31
N ASN A 92 7.94 -16.12 -10.15
CA ASN A 92 8.00 -16.95 -8.94
C ASN A 92 7.84 -16.13 -7.66
N LEU A 93 6.91 -15.16 -7.68
CA LEU A 93 6.72 -14.22 -6.58
C LEU A 93 5.91 -14.88 -5.45
N THR A 94 6.36 -14.70 -4.22
CA THR A 94 5.64 -15.12 -3.02
C THR A 94 5.13 -13.89 -2.28
N PHE A 95 3.86 -13.93 -1.87
CA PHE A 95 3.24 -12.87 -1.07
C PHE A 95 2.86 -13.41 0.28
N ASN A 96 3.16 -12.65 1.32
CA ASN A 96 2.70 -12.97 2.66
C ASN A 96 1.33 -12.31 2.87
N SER A 97 0.30 -13.13 3.12
CA SER A 97 -1.02 -12.62 3.48
C SER A 97 -1.03 -12.32 4.99
N TYR A 98 -1.08 -11.03 5.33
CA TYR A 98 -1.24 -10.56 6.71
C TYR A 98 -2.50 -9.68 6.79
N PRO A 99 -3.21 -9.63 7.93
CA PRO A 99 -4.30 -8.68 8.12
C PRO A 99 -3.83 -7.24 7.86
N GLY A 100 -4.43 -6.56 6.88
CA GLY A 100 -4.00 -5.24 6.43
C GLY A 100 -2.95 -5.22 5.30
N SER A 101 -2.63 -6.36 4.69
CA SER A 101 -1.79 -6.42 3.49
C SER A 101 -2.42 -5.64 2.33
N LEU A 102 -1.59 -4.92 1.56
CA LEU A 102 -2.03 -4.26 0.34
C LEU A 102 -2.67 -5.29 -0.62
N PRO A 103 -3.74 -4.93 -1.35
CA PRO A 103 -4.27 -5.77 -2.42
C PRO A 103 -3.15 -6.20 -3.37
N VAL A 104 -3.17 -7.45 -3.82
CA VAL A 104 -2.15 -8.01 -4.72
C VAL A 104 -1.94 -7.13 -5.96
N VAL A 105 -3.00 -6.53 -6.48
CA VAL A 105 -2.93 -5.56 -7.60
C VAL A 105 -2.02 -4.38 -7.29
N GLN A 106 -2.12 -3.81 -6.09
CA GLN A 106 -1.26 -2.69 -5.67
C GLN A 106 0.19 -3.15 -5.51
N ILE A 107 0.41 -4.38 -5.04
CA ILE A 107 1.75 -4.96 -4.96
C ILE A 107 2.35 -5.12 -6.37
N ILE A 108 1.60 -5.68 -7.32
CA ILE A 108 2.05 -5.85 -8.71
C ILE A 108 2.30 -4.50 -9.39
N THR A 109 1.45 -3.50 -9.14
CA THR A 109 1.64 -2.14 -9.66
C THR A 109 2.94 -1.52 -9.15
N LYS A 110 3.32 -1.78 -7.89
CA LYS A 110 4.60 -1.33 -7.33
C LYS A 110 5.82 -1.99 -7.97
N LEU A 111 5.67 -3.12 -8.67
CA LEU A 111 6.75 -3.76 -9.40
C LEU A 111 6.94 -3.18 -10.81
N LEU A 112 6.05 -2.31 -11.30
CA LEU A 112 6.24 -1.65 -12.58
C LEU A 112 7.52 -0.81 -12.55
N VAL A 113 8.42 -1.05 -13.51
CA VAL A 113 9.65 -0.27 -13.69
C VAL A 113 9.55 0.73 -14.82
N ARG A 114 8.76 0.39 -15.85
CA ARG A 114 8.61 1.19 -17.07
C ARG A 114 7.32 0.81 -17.78
N GLN A 115 6.72 1.77 -18.46
CA GLN A 115 5.68 1.56 -19.45
C GLN A 115 6.03 2.27 -20.75
N GLN A 116 5.62 1.68 -21.86
CA GLN A 116 5.82 2.23 -23.20
C GLN A 116 4.52 2.10 -23.98
N ILE A 117 4.24 3.12 -24.79
CA ILE A 117 3.09 3.17 -25.67
C ILE A 117 3.60 3.19 -27.10
N ASP A 118 3.16 2.21 -27.88
CA ASP A 118 3.44 2.12 -29.31
C ASP A 118 2.12 2.08 -30.08
N PHE A 119 2.07 2.71 -31.25
CA PHE A 119 0.93 2.61 -32.16
C PHE A 119 1.36 1.88 -33.43
N ILE A 120 0.76 0.73 -33.66
CA ILE A 120 0.99 -0.08 -34.86
C ILE A 120 -0.10 0.26 -35.86
N SER A 121 0.26 0.92 -36.95
CA SER A 121 -0.70 1.25 -38.02
C SER A 121 -1.25 -0.01 -38.69
N LYS A 122 -2.52 0.04 -39.12
CA LYS A 122 -3.15 -1.05 -39.89
C LYS A 122 -2.35 -1.49 -41.11
N SER A 123 -1.55 -0.60 -41.71
CA SER A 123 -0.67 -0.95 -42.84
C SER A 123 0.37 -2.04 -42.49
N GLN A 124 0.61 -2.32 -41.22
CA GLN A 124 1.63 -3.27 -40.74
C GLN A 124 1.07 -4.65 -40.37
N TYR A 125 -0.25 -4.87 -40.43
CA TYR A 125 -0.86 -6.16 -40.10
C TYR A 125 -2.18 -6.41 -40.85
N ILE A 126 -2.58 -7.68 -40.92
CA ILE A 126 -3.84 -8.07 -41.56
C ILE A 126 -4.98 -7.97 -40.54
N THR A 127 -6.06 -7.28 -40.93
CA THR A 127 -7.30 -7.20 -40.15
C THR A 127 -8.52 -7.40 -41.03
N ASN A 128 -9.58 -7.96 -40.46
CA ASN A 128 -10.86 -8.14 -41.11
C ASN A 128 -11.78 -6.92 -40.93
N ASP A 129 -11.39 -5.97 -40.07
CA ASP A 129 -12.15 -4.76 -39.79
C ASP A 129 -11.72 -3.64 -40.76
N PRO A 130 -12.61 -3.17 -41.65
CA PRO A 130 -12.31 -2.08 -42.57
C PRO A 130 -12.09 -0.74 -41.84
N ASP A 131 -12.69 -0.53 -40.67
CA ASP A 131 -12.72 0.74 -39.94
C ASP A 131 -11.57 0.88 -38.92
N GLU A 132 -10.88 -0.22 -38.60
CA GLU A 132 -9.68 -0.21 -37.76
C GLU A 132 -8.57 0.63 -38.42
N ILE A 133 -7.99 1.60 -37.71
CA ILE A 133 -6.87 2.43 -38.22
C ILE A 133 -5.50 1.97 -37.72
N GLY A 134 -5.48 1.15 -36.67
CA GLY A 134 -4.28 0.67 -36.01
C GLY A 134 -4.56 0.10 -34.62
N ARG A 135 -3.51 -0.41 -33.98
CA ARG A 135 -3.53 -0.95 -32.61
C ARG A 135 -2.64 -0.13 -31.72
N LEU A 136 -3.20 0.32 -30.61
CA LEU A 136 -2.43 0.86 -29.50
C LEU A 136 -1.90 -0.30 -28.65
N VAL A 137 -0.59 -0.35 -28.46
CA VAL A 137 0.09 -1.36 -27.65
C VAL A 137 0.72 -0.67 -26.46
N ILE A 138 0.31 -1.06 -25.25
CA ILE A 138 0.92 -0.61 -24.01
C ILE A 138 1.77 -1.75 -23.46
N THR A 139 3.09 -1.59 -23.50
CA THR A 139 4.03 -2.57 -22.97
C THR A 139 4.44 -2.17 -21.56
N SER A 140 4.20 -3.06 -20.60
CA SER A 140 4.52 -2.87 -19.18
C SER A 140 5.68 -3.77 -18.77
N PHE A 141 6.70 -3.18 -18.16
CA PHE A 141 7.89 -3.89 -17.67
C PHE A 141 7.81 -4.00 -16.15
N PHE A 142 8.02 -5.20 -15.63
CA PHE A 142 7.95 -5.50 -14.20
C PHE A 142 9.32 -5.93 -13.66
N ALA A 143 9.67 -5.44 -12.47
CA ALA A 143 10.79 -5.95 -11.69
C ALA A 143 10.44 -7.33 -11.14
N VAL A 144 11.18 -8.33 -11.61
CA VAL A 144 11.02 -9.73 -11.23
C VAL A 144 12.39 -10.25 -10.79
N PRO A 145 12.49 -10.97 -9.66
CA PRO A 145 13.78 -11.41 -9.18
C PRO A 145 14.33 -12.54 -10.06
N ARG A 146 15.67 -12.59 -10.20
CA ARG A 146 16.35 -13.64 -10.98
C ARG A 146 16.26 -15.01 -10.27
N GLN A 147 16.41 -16.10 -11.02
CA GLN A 147 16.31 -17.47 -10.47
C GLN A 147 17.42 -17.81 -9.47
N GLU A 148 18.61 -17.23 -9.61
CA GLU A 148 19.71 -17.37 -8.65
C GLU A 148 19.70 -16.17 -7.69
N GLN A 149 18.99 -16.30 -6.57
CA GLN A 149 18.97 -15.28 -5.54
C GLN A 149 20.01 -15.60 -4.48
N ILE A 150 20.86 -14.61 -4.20
CA ILE A 150 21.71 -14.63 -3.01
C ILE A 150 20.82 -14.28 -1.81
N PRO A 151 20.74 -15.13 -0.77
CA PRO A 151 19.86 -14.86 0.35
C PRO A 151 20.40 -13.69 1.20
N PHE A 152 19.50 -12.78 1.56
CA PHE A 152 19.78 -11.71 2.51
C PHE A 152 18.76 -11.74 3.65
N TYR A 153 19.23 -11.43 4.86
CA TYR A 153 18.36 -11.14 6.00
C TYR A 153 18.07 -9.65 6.01
N VAL A 154 16.80 -9.27 5.86
CA VAL A 154 16.38 -7.88 5.81
C VAL A 154 15.84 -7.44 7.17
N TYR A 155 16.40 -6.36 7.70
CA TYR A 155 15.98 -5.71 8.93
C TYR A 155 15.37 -4.35 8.63
N LYS A 156 14.25 -4.04 9.26
CA LYS A 156 13.70 -2.68 9.27
C LYS A 156 14.29 -1.94 10.46
N LEU A 157 15.10 -0.92 10.19
CA LEU A 157 15.71 -0.12 11.24
C LEU A 157 14.70 0.94 11.74
N LEU A 158 14.76 1.19 13.05
CA LEU A 158 13.94 2.18 13.73
C LEU A 158 14.85 3.14 14.48
N THR A 159 14.80 4.42 14.11
CA THR A 159 15.37 5.50 14.90
C THR A 159 14.38 5.91 15.98
N ILE A 160 14.87 6.06 17.21
CA ILE A 160 14.08 6.52 18.35
C ILE A 160 14.59 7.92 18.68
N PRO A 161 13.73 8.95 18.65
CA PRO A 161 14.15 10.28 19.03
C PRO A 161 14.48 10.34 20.51
N PHE A 162 15.38 11.22 20.91
CA PHE A 162 15.75 11.43 22.30
C PHE A 162 16.02 12.90 22.58
N PHE A 163 15.91 13.28 23.85
CA PHE A 163 16.11 14.66 24.27
C PHE A 163 17.57 14.91 24.61
N HIS A 164 18.16 15.95 24.03
CA HIS A 164 19.54 16.34 24.23
C HIS A 164 19.68 17.86 24.06
N GLU A 165 20.42 18.51 24.96
CA GLU A 165 20.71 19.96 24.87
C GLU A 165 19.46 20.85 24.63
N ASN A 166 18.36 20.54 25.33
CA ASN A 166 17.05 21.22 25.22
C ASN A 166 16.29 21.00 23.90
N GLU A 167 16.72 20.09 23.04
CA GLU A 167 16.04 19.75 21.80
C GLU A 167 15.75 18.25 21.71
N THR A 168 14.67 17.89 21.00
CA THR A 168 14.40 16.50 20.63
C THR A 168 15.06 16.22 19.29
N ILE A 169 16.03 15.31 19.29
CA ILE A 169 16.82 14.95 18.12
C ILE A 169 16.63 13.47 17.77
N GLU A 170 16.80 13.12 16.50
CA GLU A 170 16.97 11.72 16.06
C GLU A 170 18.24 11.56 15.24
N LEU A 171 18.71 10.31 15.14
CA LEU A 171 19.75 9.96 14.19
C LEU A 171 19.21 10.14 12.77
N ALA A 172 19.85 11.03 12.01
CA ALA A 172 19.57 11.28 10.62
C ALA A 172 20.36 10.31 9.71
N GLN A 173 19.91 10.18 8.47
CA GLN A 173 20.60 9.40 7.42
C GLN A 173 20.84 7.91 7.78
N ILE A 174 20.04 7.37 8.70
CA ILE A 174 20.00 5.93 8.96
C ILE A 174 19.15 5.27 7.87
N PRO A 175 19.63 4.20 7.21
CA PRO A 175 18.82 3.50 6.22
C PRO A 175 17.57 2.93 6.88
N ARG A 176 16.45 2.94 6.16
CA ARG A 176 15.18 2.39 6.67
C ARG A 176 15.20 0.87 6.71
N TYR A 177 15.76 0.26 5.66
CA TYR A 177 15.98 -1.18 5.60
C TYR A 177 17.46 -1.43 5.42
N TRP A 178 17.94 -2.44 6.12
CA TRP A 178 19.30 -2.93 6.02
C TRP A 178 19.23 -4.43 5.79
N ALA A 179 19.74 -4.89 4.66
CA ALA A 179 19.83 -6.29 4.36
C ALA A 179 21.29 -6.75 4.46
N MET A 180 21.50 -7.90 5.10
CA MET A 180 22.83 -8.46 5.34
C MET A 180 22.90 -9.90 4.86
N ASN A 181 23.97 -10.20 4.12
CA ASN A 181 24.37 -11.55 3.79
C ASN A 181 25.62 -11.90 4.63
N SER A 182 25.41 -12.77 5.61
CA SER A 182 26.46 -13.23 6.53
C SER A 182 27.52 -14.13 5.90
N ILE A 183 27.21 -14.79 4.77
CA ILE A 183 28.13 -15.72 4.09
C ILE A 183 29.17 -14.92 3.32
N ASN A 184 28.72 -13.90 2.59
CA ASN A 184 29.58 -13.11 1.69
C ASN A 184 30.04 -11.78 2.29
N ASN A 185 29.61 -11.45 3.52
CA ASN A 185 29.85 -10.17 4.17
C ASN A 185 29.44 -8.96 3.30
N THR A 186 28.27 -9.08 2.66
CA THR A 186 27.70 -8.03 1.80
C THR A 186 26.40 -7.50 2.36
N THR A 187 26.09 -6.25 2.04
CA THR A 187 24.90 -5.56 2.51
C THR A 187 24.21 -4.79 1.40
N MET A 188 22.94 -4.48 1.65
CA MET A 188 22.13 -3.55 0.88
C MET A 188 21.43 -2.60 1.86
N GLU A 189 21.35 -1.33 1.47
CA GLU A 189 20.78 -0.28 2.31
C GLU A 189 19.75 0.50 1.52
N TRP A 190 18.52 0.59 2.05
CA TRP A 190 17.45 1.42 1.47
C TRP A 190 17.33 2.69 2.27
N HIS A 191 17.59 3.82 1.63
CA HIS A 191 17.42 5.14 2.20
C HIS A 191 16.10 5.76 1.74
N HIS A 192 15.59 6.77 2.44
CA HIS A 192 14.49 7.58 1.93
C HIS A 192 15.03 8.48 0.78
N PRO A 193 14.37 8.62 -0.38
CA PRO A 193 13.05 8.12 -0.78
C PRO A 193 13.08 6.72 -1.47
N GLN A 194 14.22 6.07 -1.63
CA GLN A 194 14.38 4.79 -2.36
C GLN A 194 13.54 3.63 -1.78
N GLU A 195 13.07 3.75 -0.54
CA GLU A 195 12.08 2.85 0.04
C GLU A 195 10.68 2.92 -0.63
N PHE A 196 10.35 3.99 -1.36
CA PHE A 196 9.05 4.16 -2.00
C PHE A 196 8.85 3.09 -3.08
N GLY A 197 8.04 2.07 -2.75
CA GLY A 197 7.80 0.90 -3.60
C GLY A 197 8.24 -0.41 -2.96
N CYS A 198 9.05 -0.34 -1.91
CA CYS A 198 9.56 -1.47 -1.14
C CYS A 198 8.82 -1.61 0.20
N ASP A 199 7.86 -2.52 0.29
CA ASP A 199 7.41 -3.02 1.59
C ASP A 199 7.80 -4.48 1.78
N LEU A 200 9.00 -4.67 2.32
CA LEU A 200 9.59 -5.99 2.53
C LEU A 200 8.85 -6.84 3.58
N ARG A 201 7.82 -6.30 4.24
CA ARG A 201 6.88 -7.10 5.05
C ARG A 201 5.89 -7.87 4.17
N LEU A 202 5.56 -7.33 3.00
CA LEU A 202 4.52 -7.82 2.09
C LEU A 202 5.08 -8.57 0.88
N MET A 203 6.25 -8.17 0.40
CA MET A 203 6.90 -8.73 -0.79
C MET A 203 8.39 -8.98 -0.56
N THR A 204 8.94 -10.00 -1.21
CA THR A 204 10.37 -10.33 -1.14
C THR A 204 11.22 -9.59 -2.17
N SER A 205 10.59 -8.95 -3.15
CA SER A 205 11.24 -8.24 -4.25
C SER A 205 10.84 -6.77 -4.27
N CYS A 206 11.77 -5.93 -4.70
CA CYS A 206 11.65 -4.48 -4.78
C CYS A 206 11.84 -4.00 -6.22
N ARG A 207 11.06 -3.00 -6.64
CA ARG A 207 11.30 -2.28 -7.90
C ARG A 207 12.73 -1.75 -7.96
N ASP A 208 13.09 -0.98 -6.93
CA ASP A 208 14.40 -0.38 -6.79
C ASP A 208 15.17 -1.16 -5.72
N THR A 209 15.95 -2.13 -6.17
CA THR A 209 16.88 -2.86 -5.31
C THR A 209 18.24 -2.13 -5.35
N PRO A 210 18.73 -1.60 -4.21
CA PRO A 210 20.02 -0.92 -4.16
C PRO A 210 21.16 -1.91 -4.47
N PRO A 211 22.32 -1.39 -4.91
CA PRO A 211 23.45 -2.24 -5.24
C PRO A 211 23.94 -3.02 -4.02
N ILE A 212 24.33 -4.28 -4.24
CA ILE A 212 25.04 -5.08 -3.24
C ILE A 212 26.42 -4.46 -3.02
N ARG A 213 26.74 -4.13 -1.78
CA ARG A 213 28.03 -3.57 -1.37
C ARG A 213 28.69 -4.48 -0.36
N THR A 214 30.01 -4.43 -0.26
CA THR A 214 30.70 -4.94 0.93
C THR A 214 30.37 -4.04 2.11
N ILE A 215 30.34 -4.59 3.33
CA ILE A 215 30.17 -3.77 4.54
C ILE A 215 31.29 -2.71 4.53
N SER A 216 30.88 -1.44 4.45
CA SER A 216 31.80 -0.30 4.40
C SER A 216 32.01 0.22 5.81
N ASN A 217 33.27 0.55 6.12
CA ASN A 217 33.63 1.09 7.43
C ASN A 217 33.18 2.55 7.63
N ASP A 218 32.67 3.19 6.58
CA ASP A 218 32.47 4.64 6.53
C ASP A 218 31.02 5.10 6.79
N THR A 219 30.10 4.19 7.09
CA THR A 219 28.69 4.56 7.38
C THR A 219 28.45 4.73 8.88
N CYS A 220 27.50 5.61 9.25
CA CYS A 220 27.06 5.73 10.64
C CYS A 220 26.57 4.39 11.21
N LEU A 221 25.80 3.63 10.42
CA LEU A 221 25.33 2.31 10.82
C LEU A 221 26.50 1.36 11.12
N ASN A 222 27.54 1.36 10.30
CA ASN A 222 28.72 0.55 10.56
C ASN A 222 29.44 1.00 11.84
N GLN A 223 29.60 2.31 12.07
CA GLN A 223 30.17 2.80 13.34
C GLN A 223 29.37 2.33 14.56
N ILE A 224 28.03 2.27 14.46
CA ILE A 224 27.17 1.72 15.51
C ILE A 224 27.42 0.23 15.71
N ILE A 225 27.45 -0.56 14.62
CA ILE A 225 27.64 -2.02 14.68
C ILE A 225 29.04 -2.39 15.20
N GLU A 226 30.07 -1.72 14.70
CA GLU A 226 31.48 -1.94 15.07
C GLU A 226 31.88 -1.25 16.38
N ARG A 227 30.96 -0.47 16.97
CA ARG A 227 31.17 0.26 18.24
C ARG A 227 32.32 1.27 18.15
N LEU A 228 32.44 1.92 17.00
CA LEU A 228 33.40 2.98 16.76
C LEU A 228 32.85 4.33 17.26
N PRO A 229 33.70 5.35 17.47
CA PRO A 229 33.25 6.70 17.72
C PRO A 229 32.30 7.16 16.60
N LEU A 230 31.14 7.72 16.98
CA LEU A 230 30.03 8.07 16.08
C LEU A 230 30.27 9.38 15.29
N SER A 231 31.47 9.56 14.75
CA SER A 231 31.87 10.78 14.03
C SER A 231 31.16 10.98 12.69
N ARG A 232 30.55 9.93 12.13
CA ARG A 232 29.80 9.98 10.86
C ARG A 232 28.29 10.01 11.06
N CYS A 233 27.82 9.88 12.30
CA CYS A 233 26.40 9.95 12.60
C CYS A 233 25.95 11.40 12.67
N GLN A 234 24.95 11.73 11.86
CA GLN A 234 24.31 13.03 11.89
C GLN A 234 23.05 12.95 12.74
N THR A 235 22.70 14.06 13.37
CA THR A 235 21.43 14.21 14.07
C THR A 235 20.58 15.24 13.36
N ALA A 236 19.26 15.05 13.39
CA ALA A 236 18.31 16.04 12.91
C ALA A 236 17.37 16.42 14.06
N PRO A 237 17.06 17.71 14.21
CA PRO A 237 16.01 18.13 15.12
C PRO A 237 14.66 17.67 14.58
N ILE A 238 13.80 17.19 15.46
CA ILE A 238 12.43 16.81 15.12
C ILE A 238 11.50 17.86 15.72
N PRO A 239 10.43 18.26 15.02
CA PRO A 239 9.40 19.13 15.60
C PRO A 239 8.99 18.61 16.97
N ALA A 240 8.91 19.51 17.95
CA ALA A 240 8.72 19.19 19.36
C ALA A 240 7.37 18.47 19.62
N ALA A 241 7.33 17.17 19.39
CA ALA A 241 6.32 16.30 19.96
C ALA A 241 6.68 16.09 21.43
N LYS A 242 5.71 16.34 22.33
CA LYS A 242 5.90 16.15 23.77
C LYS A 242 6.29 14.71 24.14
N TYR A 243 5.90 13.74 23.31
CA TYR A 243 6.19 12.33 23.47
C TYR A 243 6.30 11.64 22.10
N PHE A 244 7.21 10.69 22.00
CA PHE A 244 7.26 9.69 20.94
C PHE A 244 6.77 8.37 21.50
N VAL A 245 5.79 7.75 20.85
CA VAL A 245 5.22 6.47 21.28
C VAL A 245 5.06 5.59 20.05
N ARG A 246 5.63 4.38 20.11
CA ARG A 246 5.53 3.42 19.02
C ARG A 246 5.41 2.00 19.53
N GLN A 247 4.37 1.30 19.08
CA GLN A 247 4.27 -0.15 19.28
C GLN A 247 5.28 -0.84 18.36
N LEU A 248 6.09 -1.74 18.92
CA LEU A 248 6.99 -2.59 18.15
C LEU A 248 6.22 -3.81 17.65
N ARG A 249 6.03 -4.79 18.53
CA ARG A 249 5.29 -6.03 18.27
C ARG A 249 4.72 -6.54 19.59
N ASP A 250 3.59 -7.23 19.51
CA ASP A 250 2.86 -7.73 20.67
C ASP A 250 2.62 -6.59 21.68
N ASN A 251 3.07 -6.77 22.92
CA ASN A 251 2.90 -5.79 23.99
C ASN A 251 4.15 -4.93 24.25
N PHE A 252 5.12 -4.94 23.33
CA PHE A 252 6.30 -4.10 23.44
C PHE A 252 6.07 -2.73 22.80
N TRP A 253 6.33 -1.71 23.61
CA TRP A 253 6.23 -0.30 23.25
C TRP A 253 7.58 0.37 23.43
N VAL A 254 7.88 1.33 22.56
CA VAL A 254 8.98 2.28 22.73
C VAL A 254 8.37 3.63 23.06
N THR A 255 8.89 4.26 24.10
CA THR A 255 8.53 5.62 24.49
C THR A 255 9.76 6.49 24.57
N SER A 256 9.62 7.76 24.18
CA SER A 256 10.62 8.78 24.41
C SER A 256 9.97 10.13 24.78
N SER A 257 10.57 10.82 25.74
CA SER A 257 10.12 12.11 26.29
C SER A 257 11.31 12.92 26.82
N SER A 258 11.14 14.22 26.98
CA SER A 258 12.18 15.09 27.56
C SER A 258 12.50 14.78 29.02
N GLU A 259 11.51 14.27 29.75
CA GLU A 259 11.58 13.98 31.19
C GLU A 259 11.01 12.60 31.49
N SER A 260 11.26 12.09 32.69
CA SER A 260 10.59 10.88 33.17
C SER A 260 9.10 11.12 33.38
N LEU A 261 8.26 10.18 32.94
CA LEU A 261 6.81 10.27 33.05
C LEU A 261 6.30 9.35 34.15
N HIS A 262 5.45 9.89 35.02
CA HIS A 262 4.70 9.11 36.01
C HIS A 262 3.42 8.59 35.35
N CYS A 263 3.34 7.28 35.22
CA CYS A 263 2.24 6.57 34.60
C CYS A 263 1.58 5.63 35.60
N VAL A 264 0.41 5.13 35.23
CA VAL A 264 -0.44 4.33 36.10
C VAL A 264 -0.84 3.06 35.36
N LYS A 265 -0.60 1.91 35.97
CA LYS A 265 -1.04 0.61 35.42
C LYS A 265 -2.44 0.29 35.93
N ILE A 266 -3.33 0.02 34.98
CA ILE A 266 -4.75 -0.18 35.20
C ILE A 266 -5.17 -1.50 34.52
N PRO A 267 -5.92 -2.39 35.19
CA PRO A 267 -6.55 -3.52 34.53
C PRO A 267 -7.49 -3.06 33.41
N SER A 268 -7.43 -3.69 32.24
CA SER A 268 -8.22 -3.28 31.07
C SER A 268 -9.74 -3.40 31.29
N SER A 269 -10.17 -4.24 32.24
CA SER A 269 -11.58 -4.34 32.67
C SER A 269 -12.08 -3.08 33.38
N GLU A 270 -11.21 -2.39 34.11
CA GLU A 270 -11.55 -1.19 34.90
C GLU A 270 -11.53 0.08 34.03
N TYR A 271 -10.69 0.10 32.99
CA TYR A 271 -10.59 1.24 32.07
C TYR A 271 -11.92 1.52 31.32
N LEU A 272 -12.70 0.48 31.02
CA LEU A 272 -13.97 0.60 30.29
C LEU A 272 -15.15 0.95 31.20
N SER A 273 -15.05 0.73 32.52
CA SER A 273 -16.11 1.07 33.48
C SER A 273 -15.89 2.48 34.04
N THR A 274 -16.14 3.50 33.23
CA THR A 274 -16.10 4.89 33.70
C THR A 274 -17.36 5.22 34.50
N MET A 275 -17.23 5.28 35.82
CA MET A 275 -17.78 6.32 36.71
C MET A 275 -17.39 5.96 38.15
N GLN A 276 -16.45 6.71 38.72
CA GLN A 276 -16.03 6.62 40.14
C GLN A 276 -15.41 5.30 40.60
N GLN A 277 -14.24 4.94 40.04
CA GLN A 277 -13.36 3.97 40.70
C GLN A 277 -12.19 4.68 41.36
N THR A 278 -12.07 4.45 42.67
CA THR A 278 -10.98 4.86 43.55
C THR A 278 -9.65 4.43 42.97
N TRP A 279 -8.74 5.39 42.74
CA TRP A 279 -7.35 5.22 42.26
C TRP A 279 -6.45 4.35 43.15
N ASN A 280 -7.00 3.70 44.18
CA ASN A 280 -6.27 3.18 45.32
C ASN A 280 -5.61 1.81 45.09
N MET A 281 -5.84 1.16 43.95
CA MET A 281 -5.19 -0.12 43.57
C MET A 281 -4.24 -0.01 42.39
N ASN A 282 -4.04 1.18 41.85
CA ASN A 282 -3.21 1.33 40.67
C ASN A 282 -1.72 1.34 41.02
N GLU A 283 -0.94 0.52 40.34
CA GLU A 283 0.52 0.47 40.48
C GLU A 283 1.13 1.64 39.70
N GLU A 284 1.87 2.51 40.40
CA GLU A 284 2.62 3.59 39.76
C GLU A 284 3.80 3.01 38.98
N ILE A 285 3.98 3.47 37.74
CA ILE A 285 5.08 3.10 36.86
C ILE A 285 5.75 4.36 36.36
N ILE A 286 7.06 4.46 36.58
CA ILE A 286 7.87 5.58 36.06
C ILE A 286 8.50 5.16 34.74
N LEU A 287 8.15 5.86 33.66
CA LEU A 287 8.80 5.71 32.36
C LEU A 287 9.97 6.70 32.27
N PRO A 288 11.21 6.24 32.09
CA PRO A 288 12.35 7.14 31.87
C PRO A 288 12.24 7.84 30.51
N SER A 289 13.10 8.84 30.29
CA SER A 289 13.15 9.64 29.05
C SER A 289 13.23 8.79 27.77
N VAL A 290 13.89 7.63 27.79
CA VAL A 290 13.80 6.63 26.71
C VAL A 290 13.59 5.25 27.32
N SER A 291 12.46 4.62 27.01
CA SER A 291 12.14 3.27 27.51
C SER A 291 11.59 2.32 26.47
N ILE A 292 11.88 1.04 26.70
CA ILE A 292 11.12 -0.08 26.14
C ILE A 292 10.22 -0.61 27.24
N VAL A 293 8.92 -0.73 26.97
CA VAL A 293 7.90 -1.13 27.94
C VAL A 293 7.21 -2.39 27.42
N ASN A 294 7.24 -3.47 28.20
CA ASN A 294 6.40 -4.63 27.95
C ASN A 294 5.12 -4.53 28.81
N VAL A 295 3.96 -4.29 28.20
CA VAL A 295 2.69 -4.17 28.92
C VAL A 295 2.08 -5.55 29.14
N THR A 296 1.76 -5.94 30.37
CA THR A 296 1.08 -7.23 30.60
C THR A 296 -0.26 -7.28 29.89
N GLU A 297 -0.58 -8.45 29.35
CA GLU A 297 -1.89 -8.75 28.79
C GLU A 297 -3.03 -8.38 29.74
N GLY A 298 -4.10 -7.79 29.21
CA GLY A 298 -5.25 -7.38 30.00
C GLY A 298 -4.98 -6.18 30.92
N HIS A 299 -3.87 -5.47 30.74
CA HIS A 299 -3.57 -4.22 31.42
C HIS A 299 -3.33 -3.09 30.42
N THR A 300 -3.51 -1.86 30.89
CA THR A 300 -3.19 -0.61 30.19
C THR A 300 -2.29 0.24 31.09
N VAL A 301 -1.24 0.82 30.52
CA VAL A 301 -0.41 1.84 31.19
C VAL A 301 -0.87 3.20 30.70
N ALA A 302 -1.50 3.97 31.58
CA ALA A 302 -1.97 5.32 31.30
C ALA A 302 -0.89 6.34 31.70
N CYS A 303 -0.45 7.14 30.72
CA CYS A 303 0.55 8.19 30.90
C CYS A 303 -0.05 9.56 30.58
N PRO A 304 0.59 10.67 31.00
CA PRO A 304 0.17 12.00 30.59
C PRO A 304 0.21 12.17 29.05
N GLY A 305 -0.97 12.14 28.41
CA GLY A 305 -1.14 12.38 26.96
C GLY A 305 -1.20 11.14 26.08
N PHE A 306 -0.95 9.93 26.60
CA PHE A 306 -1.05 8.69 25.82
C PHE A 306 -1.31 7.46 26.71
N THR A 307 -1.72 6.35 26.09
CA THR A 307 -1.93 5.06 26.75
C THR A 307 -1.21 3.96 26.00
N LEU A 308 -0.66 2.99 26.74
CA LEU A 308 -0.03 1.80 26.21
C LEU A 308 -0.91 0.59 26.57
N VAL A 309 -1.36 -0.17 25.57
CA VAL A 309 -2.33 -1.25 25.79
C VAL A 309 -1.63 -2.61 25.64
N GLY A 310 -1.82 -3.48 26.63
CA GLY A 310 -1.42 -4.88 26.60
C GLY A 310 -2.54 -5.75 26.05
N ARG A 311 -2.31 -6.34 24.87
CA ARG A 311 -3.26 -7.20 24.18
C ARG A 311 -3.00 -8.68 24.46
N PRO A 312 -4.03 -9.52 24.34
CA PRO A 312 -3.85 -10.97 24.34
C PRO A 312 -2.95 -11.40 23.19
N ILE A 313 -1.88 -12.11 23.51
CA ILE A 313 -0.93 -12.62 22.51
C ILE A 313 -1.45 -13.99 22.06
N SER A 314 -1.86 -14.11 20.80
CA SER A 314 -2.45 -15.33 20.25
C SER A 314 -1.47 -16.51 20.13
N SER A 315 -0.19 -16.33 20.43
CA SER A 315 0.87 -17.34 20.29
C SER A 315 1.78 -17.42 21.52
N ASN A 316 2.10 -18.63 21.97
CA ASN A 316 3.01 -18.89 23.09
C ASN A 316 4.48 -18.53 22.82
N THR A 317 4.85 -18.17 21.59
CA THR A 317 6.20 -17.75 21.22
C THR A 317 6.31 -16.23 21.23
N SER A 318 7.15 -15.68 22.13
CA SER A 318 7.48 -14.25 22.11
C SER A 318 8.11 -13.92 20.76
N SER A 319 7.47 -13.01 20.03
CA SER A 319 7.86 -12.71 18.67
C SER A 319 8.90 -11.58 18.57
N LEU A 320 9.23 -10.99 19.73
CA LEU A 320 10.34 -10.08 19.96
C LEU A 320 11.21 -10.64 21.08
N ILE A 321 12.52 -10.75 20.82
CA ILE A 321 13.52 -11.17 21.80
C ILE A 321 14.43 -9.97 22.02
N ILE A 322 14.41 -9.44 23.24
CA ILE A 322 15.37 -8.43 23.67
C ILE A 322 16.53 -9.19 24.32
N LEU A 323 17.68 -9.16 23.66
CA LEU A 323 18.92 -9.73 24.20
C LEU A 323 19.45 -8.82 25.31
N HIS A 324 19.63 -9.39 26.50
CA HIS A 324 20.14 -8.71 27.68
C HIS A 324 21.17 -9.59 28.37
N ASN A 325 22.46 -9.19 28.34
CA ASN A 325 23.55 -9.93 29.00
C ASN A 325 23.56 -11.44 28.67
N ASN A 326 23.33 -11.80 27.40
CA ASN A 326 23.18 -13.18 26.89
C ASN A 326 21.93 -13.95 27.38
N ASP A 327 21.05 -13.31 28.14
CA ASP A 327 19.73 -13.82 28.50
C ASP A 327 18.62 -13.14 27.68
N VAL A 328 17.50 -13.86 27.52
CA VAL A 328 16.31 -13.33 26.84
C VAL A 328 15.36 -12.73 27.88
N LEU A 329 15.09 -11.43 27.73
CA LEU A 329 14.15 -10.67 28.57
C LEU A 329 12.72 -11.16 28.30
N THR A 330 12.32 -12.28 28.92
CA THR A 330 11.13 -13.01 28.49
C THR A 330 9.87 -12.79 29.32
N LYS A 331 9.90 -12.45 30.62
CA LYS A 331 8.66 -12.50 31.42
C LYS A 331 8.60 -11.45 32.53
N ASN A 332 7.45 -10.78 32.61
CA ASN A 332 7.01 -9.69 33.51
C ASN A 332 7.16 -8.28 32.94
N ILE A 333 6.20 -7.41 33.30
CA ILE A 333 6.19 -5.98 32.94
C ILE A 333 7.54 -5.42 33.31
N SER A 334 8.31 -5.13 32.29
CA SER A 334 9.66 -4.62 32.43
C SER A 334 9.67 -3.30 31.70
N VAL A 335 9.84 -2.23 32.47
CA VAL A 335 10.28 -0.95 31.92
C VAL A 335 11.79 -1.02 31.87
N MET A 336 12.32 -1.10 30.65
CA MET A 336 13.75 -1.05 30.41
C MET A 336 14.16 0.39 30.16
N ASN A 337 14.96 0.95 31.06
CA ASN A 337 15.62 2.23 30.83
C ASN A 337 16.76 2.05 29.82
N VAL A 338 16.54 2.50 28.58
CA VAL A 338 17.47 2.29 27.47
C VAL A 338 18.79 3.04 27.71
N HIS A 339 18.72 4.27 28.23
CA HIS A 339 19.90 5.08 28.50
C HIS A 339 20.78 4.48 29.61
N GLN A 340 20.16 4.07 30.71
CA GLN A 340 20.87 3.43 31.82
C GLN A 340 21.46 2.09 31.38
N TYR A 341 20.75 1.34 30.54
CA TYR A 341 21.25 0.09 29.96
C TYR A 341 22.50 0.33 29.12
N ILE A 342 22.45 1.25 28.15
CA ILE A 342 23.60 1.58 27.29
C ILE A 342 24.79 2.06 28.14
N THR A 343 24.54 2.90 29.15
CA THR A 343 25.61 3.49 29.97
C THR A 343 26.23 2.47 30.93
N LYS A 344 25.43 1.61 31.57
CA LYS A 344 25.94 0.52 32.43
C LYS A 344 26.69 -0.55 31.62
N ASN A 345 26.23 -0.82 30.40
CA ASN A 345 26.89 -1.76 29.51
C ASN A 345 27.99 -1.13 28.67
N MET A 346 28.23 0.19 28.69
CA MET A 346 29.36 0.82 27.99
C MET A 346 30.72 0.27 28.45
N THR A 347 30.83 -0.18 29.71
CA THR A 347 31.99 -0.91 30.23
C THR A 347 32.12 -2.32 29.65
N TRP A 348 31.01 -2.98 29.32
CA TRP A 348 30.95 -4.24 28.57
C TRP A 348 31.20 -4.04 27.06
N LEU A 349 30.70 -2.95 26.47
CA LEU A 349 30.87 -2.56 25.07
C LEU A 349 32.32 -2.24 24.70
N LYS A 350 33.17 -1.82 25.65
CA LYS A 350 34.62 -1.67 25.47
C LYS A 350 35.34 -3.00 25.21
N LYS A 351 34.75 -4.14 25.58
CA LYS A 351 35.27 -5.45 25.18
C LYS A 351 34.84 -5.67 23.73
N LYS A 352 35.83 -5.74 22.82
CA LYS A 352 35.62 -6.09 21.40
C LYS A 352 34.71 -7.32 21.39
N MET A 353 33.53 -7.18 20.78
CA MET A 353 32.55 -8.26 20.68
C MET A 353 33.31 -9.49 20.18
N SER A 354 33.36 -10.55 20.98
CA SER A 354 34.17 -11.71 20.60
C SER A 354 33.60 -12.28 19.31
N GLU A 355 34.44 -12.90 18.46
CA GLU A 355 33.94 -13.57 17.26
C GLU A 355 32.86 -14.61 17.59
N GLN A 356 32.87 -15.15 18.82
CA GLN A 356 31.83 -16.03 19.34
C GLN A 356 30.50 -15.33 19.67
N GLU A 357 30.52 -14.07 20.12
CA GLU A 357 29.30 -13.26 20.32
C GLU A 357 28.74 -12.77 18.98
N LYS A 358 29.61 -12.41 18.02
CA LYS A 358 29.19 -12.16 16.62
C LYS A 358 28.57 -13.40 16.02
N HIS A 359 29.20 -14.56 16.19
CA HIS A 359 28.62 -15.83 15.78
C HIS A 359 27.32 -16.13 16.52
N SER A 360 27.20 -15.85 17.82
CA SER A 360 25.95 -16.08 18.56
C SER A 360 24.83 -15.13 18.12
N LEU A 361 25.13 -13.87 17.81
CA LEU A 361 24.15 -12.95 17.22
C LEU A 361 23.76 -13.39 15.81
N MET A 362 24.74 -13.80 15.00
CA MET A 362 24.51 -14.32 13.65
C MET A 362 23.75 -15.65 13.66
N ASP A 363 24.08 -16.55 14.57
CA ASP A 363 23.43 -17.84 14.78
C ASP A 363 22.04 -17.65 15.37
N PHE A 364 21.86 -16.67 16.25
CA PHE A 364 20.55 -16.24 16.71
C PHE A 364 19.71 -15.69 15.54
N THR A 365 20.27 -14.85 14.66
CA THR A 365 19.57 -14.38 13.45
C THR A 365 19.29 -15.51 12.45
N ARG A 366 20.13 -16.55 12.42
CA ARG A 366 19.93 -17.77 11.61
C ARG A 366 18.90 -18.73 12.23
N GLN A 367 18.85 -18.83 13.56
CA GLN A 367 17.98 -19.72 14.34
C GLN A 367 16.61 -19.10 14.63
N THR A 368 16.47 -17.77 14.62
CA THR A 368 15.19 -17.14 14.36
C THR A 368 14.85 -17.48 12.92
N ASN A 369 14.32 -18.69 12.73
CA ASN A 369 13.68 -19.13 11.51
C ASN A 369 12.89 -17.93 11.03
N ALA A 370 13.26 -17.39 9.86
CA ALA A 370 12.46 -16.40 9.14
C ALA A 370 11.03 -16.85 9.36
N ILE A 371 10.24 -16.06 10.11
CA ILE A 371 8.93 -16.45 10.66
C ILE A 371 8.34 -17.36 9.63
N SER A 372 8.23 -18.66 9.95
CA SER A 372 7.66 -19.61 9.02
C SER A 372 6.35 -18.98 8.65
N SER A 373 6.30 -18.40 7.45
CA SER A 373 5.06 -18.03 6.82
C SER A 373 4.46 -19.41 6.67
N TYR A 374 3.66 -19.80 7.65
CA TYR A 374 2.74 -20.90 7.53
C TYR A 374 1.80 -20.42 6.42
N LEU A 375 2.29 -20.57 5.19
CA LEU A 375 1.53 -20.75 4.00
C LEU A 375 0.69 -21.96 4.34
N THR A 376 -0.48 -21.74 4.92
CA THR A 376 -1.61 -22.56 4.52
C THR A 376 -1.70 -22.31 3.03
N PRO A 377 -1.28 -23.26 2.18
CA PRO A 377 -1.31 -23.05 0.74
C PRO A 377 -2.72 -22.62 0.39
N PHE A 378 -2.89 -21.64 -0.49
CA PHE A 378 -4.19 -21.19 -0.98
C PHE A 378 -5.08 -22.38 -1.42
N SER A 379 -4.44 -23.48 -1.79
CA SER A 379 -5.00 -24.83 -1.96
C SER A 379 -5.94 -25.29 -0.83
N THR A 380 -5.55 -25.24 0.45
CA THR A 380 -6.39 -25.73 1.55
C THR A 380 -7.64 -24.87 1.75
N TYR A 381 -7.55 -23.57 1.54
CA TYR A 381 -8.71 -22.67 1.61
C TYR A 381 -9.69 -22.92 0.46
N MET A 382 -9.18 -23.11 -0.76
CA MET A 382 -9.99 -23.50 -1.93
C MET A 382 -10.60 -24.89 -1.77
N GLN A 383 -9.92 -25.83 -1.11
CA GLN A 383 -10.42 -27.17 -0.84
C GLN A 383 -11.57 -27.15 0.17
N SER A 384 -11.46 -26.36 1.24
CA SER A 384 -12.54 -26.19 2.22
C SER A 384 -13.76 -25.46 1.63
N PHE A 385 -13.55 -24.41 0.83
CA PHE A 385 -14.65 -23.70 0.17
C PHE A 385 -15.32 -24.55 -0.92
N GLY A 386 -14.52 -25.32 -1.69
CA GLY A 386 -15.02 -26.29 -2.67
C GLY A 386 -15.86 -27.41 -2.03
N MET A 387 -15.43 -27.95 -0.90
CA MET A 387 -16.18 -28.98 -0.16
C MET A 387 -17.52 -28.45 0.39
N LEU A 388 -17.54 -27.22 0.91
CA LEU A 388 -18.77 -26.59 1.41
C LEU A 388 -19.76 -26.34 0.27
N THR A 389 -19.31 -25.72 -0.82
CA THR A 389 -20.18 -25.43 -1.98
C THR A 389 -20.74 -26.70 -2.61
N PHE A 390 -19.93 -27.76 -2.73
CA PHE A 390 -20.38 -29.06 -3.21
C PHE A 390 -21.41 -29.71 -2.27
N SER A 391 -21.20 -29.62 -0.95
CA SER A 391 -22.16 -30.12 0.04
C SER A 391 -23.50 -29.41 -0.06
N TRP A 392 -23.51 -28.08 -0.15
CA TRP A 392 -24.73 -27.28 -0.35
C TRP A 392 -25.47 -27.65 -1.64
N PHE A 393 -24.74 -27.90 -2.72
CA PHE A 393 -25.33 -28.31 -3.99
C PHE A 393 -26.02 -29.69 -3.88
N LEU A 394 -25.39 -30.64 -3.19
CA LEU A 394 -25.98 -31.96 -2.92
C LEU A 394 -27.22 -31.88 -2.01
N PHE A 395 -27.19 -31.03 -0.98
CA PHE A 395 -28.36 -30.77 -0.13
C PHE A 395 -29.52 -30.13 -0.92
N GLY A 396 -29.22 -29.18 -1.81
CA GLY A 396 -30.22 -28.58 -2.69
C GLY A 396 -30.86 -29.60 -3.64
N LEU A 397 -30.05 -30.46 -4.27
CA LEU A 397 -30.53 -31.51 -5.17
C LEU A 397 -31.39 -32.55 -4.46
N SER A 398 -30.96 -33.00 -3.28
CA SER A 398 -31.72 -33.96 -2.47
C SER A 398 -33.06 -33.39 -2.00
N ALA A 399 -33.09 -32.13 -1.56
CA ALA A 399 -34.33 -31.44 -1.21
C ALA A 399 -35.29 -31.32 -2.41
N ALA A 400 -34.77 -30.98 -3.60
CA ALA A 400 -35.56 -30.90 -4.82
C ALA A 400 -36.14 -32.27 -5.23
N LEU A 401 -35.35 -33.34 -5.09
CA LEU A 401 -35.79 -34.72 -5.33
C LEU A 401 -36.91 -35.15 -4.37
N ILE A 402 -36.73 -34.89 -3.07
CA ILE A 402 -37.75 -35.17 -2.04
C ILE A 402 -39.03 -34.39 -2.34
N TYR A 403 -38.92 -33.09 -2.65
CA TYR A 403 -40.05 -32.26 -3.02
C TYR A 403 -40.79 -32.81 -4.25
N TYR A 404 -40.06 -33.23 -5.29
CA TYR A 404 -40.65 -33.82 -6.49
C TYR A 404 -41.38 -35.13 -6.20
N ILE A 405 -40.80 -36.03 -5.39
CA ILE A 405 -41.42 -37.29 -4.97
C ILE A 405 -42.68 -37.03 -4.14
N CYS A 406 -42.63 -36.11 -3.17
CA CYS A 406 -43.78 -35.71 -2.36
C CYS A 406 -44.91 -35.13 -3.22
N ARG A 407 -44.56 -34.26 -4.19
CA ARG A 407 -45.54 -33.68 -5.12
C ARG A 407 -46.17 -34.74 -6.02
N ARG A 408 -45.40 -35.73 -6.49
CA ARG A 408 -45.91 -36.82 -7.33
C ARG A 408 -46.83 -37.74 -6.55
N LYS A 409 -46.48 -38.12 -5.31
CA LYS A 409 -47.35 -38.90 -4.41
C LYS A 409 -48.66 -38.18 -4.08
N ARG A 410 -48.61 -36.86 -3.85
CA ARG A 410 -49.82 -36.06 -3.58
C ARG A 410 -50.81 -36.07 -4.75
N LYS A 411 -50.30 -36.06 -5.99
CA LYS A 411 -51.13 -36.16 -7.20
C LYS A 411 -51.76 -37.54 -7.39
N THR A 412 -51.06 -38.63 -7.04
CA THR A 412 -51.65 -39.98 -7.09
C THR A 412 -52.70 -40.22 -6.01
N CYS A 413 -52.56 -39.64 -4.81
CA CYS A 413 -53.57 -39.75 -3.77
C CYS A 413 -54.86 -38.95 -4.05
N GLN A 414 -54.80 -37.89 -4.87
CA GLN A 414 -55.99 -37.13 -5.28
C GLN A 414 -56.74 -37.76 -6.46
N GLY A 415 -56.20 -38.79 -7.12
CA GLY A 415 -56.85 -39.48 -8.25
C GLY A 415 -57.66 -40.72 -7.88
N ASN A 416 -57.69 -41.12 -6.60
CA ASN A 416 -58.39 -42.31 -6.09
C ASN A 416 -59.49 -41.96 -5.08
N LEU A 417 -60.06 -40.75 -5.17
CA LEU A 417 -61.18 -40.29 -4.34
C LEU A 417 -62.41 -40.03 -5.20
#